data_AF-A0A6B1E258-F1
#
_entry.id   AF-A0A6B1E258-F1
#
_cell.length_a   1.000
_cell.length_b   1.000
_cell.length_c   1.000
_cell.angle_alpha   90.00
_cell.angle_beta   90.00
_cell.angle_gamma   90.00
#
_symmetry.space_group_name_H-M   'P 1'
#
loop_
_entity.id
_entity.type
_entity.pdbx_description
1 polymer ?
#
loop_
_entity_poly.entity_id
_entity_poly.type
_entity_poly.pdbx_seq_one_letter_code
_entity_poly.pdbx_strand_id
1 'polypeptide(L)'
;MYTIATLHEMHRHLQLAPDDNSADQDLLRSLQEASHYLESATQRRFCPRFATVRIEYDPAEPGEIVLPDDLLELQAILDQSGEIDARRIRRLPQEADQPASVLQIHGGIEGAATIRGIWGWHDRWKNSWRDSGERLFFQLQATHTTLTVADADGKDASGASPRFQVGQLLRIGSEYLRIIDIDSAGRRLTMLRGVNGAPASAHPSRLGIDIYAPPPAVVDLCLRYAELLMRPGSFVDEEAPELLRLRRLRL
;
A
#
# COMPACT_ATOMS: atom_id res chain seq x y z
N MET A 1 -4.57 6.44 9.48
CA MET A 1 -3.99 5.16 9.94
C MET A 1 -3.42 4.43 8.73
N TYR A 2 -2.10 4.22 8.73
CA TYR A 2 -1.36 3.53 7.67
C TYR A 2 -0.61 2.34 8.30
N THR A 3 -0.93 1.11 7.89
CA THR A 3 -0.19 -0.08 8.31
C THR A 3 0.06 -1.00 7.12
N ILE A 4 1.20 -1.68 7.14
CA ILE A 4 1.55 -2.76 6.22
C ILE A 4 0.84 -4.05 6.65
N ALA A 5 0.98 -4.44 7.91
CA ALA A 5 0.28 -5.60 8.48
C ALA A 5 -1.04 -5.19 9.15
N THR A 6 -1.93 -6.17 9.37
CA THR A 6 -3.23 -5.97 10.02
C THR A 6 -3.16 -6.20 11.52
N LEU A 7 -4.15 -5.69 12.25
CA LEU A 7 -4.28 -5.95 13.69
C LEU A 7 -4.46 -7.45 13.98
N HIS A 8 -5.25 -8.13 13.16
CA HIS A 8 -5.47 -9.57 13.30
C HIS A 8 -4.16 -10.39 13.11
N GLU A 9 -3.33 -9.99 12.15
CA GLU A 9 -2.02 -10.60 11.95
C GLU A 9 -1.11 -10.41 13.17
N MET A 10 -1.16 -9.24 13.81
CA MET A 10 -0.41 -8.95 15.04
C MET A 10 -0.87 -9.81 16.21
N HIS A 11 -2.19 -9.91 16.43
CA HIS A 11 -2.77 -10.82 17.43
C HIS A 11 -2.27 -12.25 17.27
N ARG A 12 -2.34 -12.78 16.05
CA ARG A 12 -1.86 -14.12 15.73
C ARG A 12 -0.35 -14.27 15.92
N HIS A 13 0.42 -13.26 15.54
CA HIS A 13 1.89 -13.24 15.72
C HIS A 13 2.29 -13.33 17.20
N LEU A 14 1.57 -12.60 18.06
CA LEU A 14 1.79 -12.58 19.51
C LEU A 14 1.11 -13.73 20.27
N GLN A 15 0.30 -14.55 19.57
CA GLN A 15 -0.51 -15.61 20.16
C GLN A 15 -1.53 -15.10 21.20
N LEU A 16 -2.11 -13.92 20.95
CA LEU A 16 -3.19 -13.37 21.78
C LEU A 16 -4.51 -14.08 21.49
N ALA A 17 -5.41 -14.07 22.47
CA ALA A 17 -6.75 -14.59 22.30
C ALA A 17 -7.55 -13.69 21.32
N PRO A 18 -8.39 -14.25 20.43
CA PRO A 18 -9.10 -13.46 19.40
C PRO A 18 -10.03 -12.38 19.96
N ASP A 19 -10.44 -12.50 21.21
CA ASP A 19 -11.35 -11.61 21.94
C ASP A 19 -10.62 -10.63 22.88
N ASP A 20 -9.29 -10.70 22.99
CA ASP A 20 -8.49 -9.79 23.83
C ASP A 20 -8.20 -8.46 23.13
N ASN A 21 -9.19 -7.59 23.05
CA ASN A 21 -9.05 -6.27 22.44
C ASN A 21 -8.44 -5.20 23.37
N SER A 22 -7.98 -5.59 24.57
CA SER A 22 -7.55 -4.63 25.60
C SER A 22 -6.34 -3.80 25.20
N ALA A 23 -5.49 -4.34 24.33
CA ALA A 23 -4.25 -3.71 23.85
C ALA A 23 -4.33 -3.19 22.40
N ASP A 24 -5.48 -3.28 21.73
CA ASP A 24 -5.59 -3.03 20.29
C ASP A 24 -5.07 -1.67 19.84
N GLN A 25 -5.29 -0.62 20.64
CA GLN A 25 -4.80 0.72 20.32
C GLN A 25 -3.27 0.79 20.32
N ASP A 26 -2.62 0.12 21.26
CA ASP A 26 -1.16 0.09 21.36
C ASP A 26 -0.54 -0.85 20.30
N LEU A 27 -1.19 -1.97 19.99
CA LEU A 27 -0.83 -2.84 18.87
C LEU A 27 -0.88 -2.06 17.54
N LEU A 28 -1.97 -1.33 17.30
CA LEU A 28 -2.13 -0.50 16.10
C LEU A 28 -1.10 0.61 16.02
N ARG A 29 -0.78 1.28 17.14
CA ARG A 29 0.28 2.30 17.18
C ARG A 29 1.62 1.69 16.79
N SER A 30 1.97 0.54 17.37
CA SER A 30 3.23 -0.17 17.08
C SER A 30 3.32 -0.61 15.62
N LEU A 31 2.21 -1.08 15.02
CA LEU A 31 2.15 -1.41 13.60
C LEU A 31 2.35 -0.19 12.70
N GLN A 32 1.78 0.96 13.05
CA GLN A 32 1.95 2.21 12.29
C GLN A 32 3.40 2.69 12.34
N GLU A 33 4.02 2.67 13.52
CA GLU A 33 5.41 3.04 13.72
C GLU A 33 6.36 2.09 12.98
N ALA A 34 6.12 0.77 13.05
CA ALA A 34 6.87 -0.22 12.31
C ALA A 34 6.76 -0.03 10.79
N SER A 35 5.55 0.23 10.31
CA SER A 35 5.32 0.50 8.88
C SER A 35 6.08 1.74 8.42
N HIS A 36 6.01 2.83 9.19
CA HIS A 36 6.73 4.06 8.89
C HIS A 36 8.26 3.86 8.90
N TYR A 37 8.76 3.14 9.90
CA TYR A 37 10.19 2.81 10.00
C TYR A 37 10.67 2.04 8.78
N LEU A 38 9.95 0.99 8.35
CA LEU A 38 10.35 0.19 7.19
C LEU A 38 10.41 0.99 5.90
N GLU A 39 9.41 1.84 5.64
CA GLU A 39 9.42 2.69 4.44
C GLU A 39 10.56 3.71 4.49
N SER A 40 10.82 4.31 5.64
CA SER A 40 11.92 5.26 5.82
C SER A 40 13.31 4.59 5.76
N ALA A 41 13.44 3.38 6.29
CA ALA A 41 14.69 2.63 6.28
C ALA A 41 15.06 2.17 4.86
N THR A 42 14.06 1.73 4.09
CA THR A 42 14.23 1.21 2.72
C THR A 42 14.13 2.27 1.64
N GLN A 43 13.60 3.46 1.96
CA GLN A 43 13.24 4.50 1.00
C GLN A 43 12.28 3.97 -0.08
N ARG A 44 11.40 3.03 0.29
CA ARG A 44 10.38 2.43 -0.58
C ARG A 44 9.03 2.49 0.09
N ARG A 45 7.96 2.47 -0.72
CA ARG A 45 6.58 2.38 -0.23
C ARG A 45 6.04 0.99 -0.44
N PHE A 46 5.39 0.42 0.57
CA PHE A 46 4.87 -0.95 0.50
C PHE A 46 3.35 -1.03 0.35
N CYS A 47 2.66 0.10 0.35
CA CYS A 47 1.29 0.19 -0.13
C CYS A 47 1.23 1.01 -1.42
N PRO A 48 0.34 0.65 -2.36
CA PRO A 48 0.19 1.36 -3.61
C PRO A 48 -0.35 2.77 -3.38
N ARG A 49 0.19 3.73 -4.12
CA ARG A 49 -0.19 5.14 -4.08
C ARG A 49 -0.52 5.65 -5.46
N PHE A 50 -1.71 6.19 -5.64
CA PHE A 50 -2.05 6.93 -6.85
C PHE A 50 -1.39 8.31 -6.79
N ALA A 51 -0.56 8.64 -7.78
CA ALA A 51 0.08 9.94 -7.83
C ALA A 51 0.47 10.38 -9.23
N THR A 52 0.54 11.70 -9.38
CA THR A 52 1.14 12.39 -10.53
C THR A 52 2.45 13.01 -10.07
N VAL A 53 3.56 12.62 -10.69
CA VAL A 53 4.91 13.08 -10.34
C VAL A 53 5.49 13.83 -11.53
N ARG A 54 5.99 15.04 -11.29
CA ARG A 54 6.74 15.82 -12.27
C ARG A 54 8.22 15.49 -12.15
N ILE A 55 8.87 15.25 -13.28
CA ILE A 55 10.31 14.97 -13.37
C ILE A 55 10.92 15.94 -14.38
N GLU A 56 11.99 16.60 -13.97
CA GLU A 56 12.78 17.45 -14.84
C GLU A 56 13.68 16.58 -15.73
N TYR A 57 13.76 16.91 -17.01
CA TYR A 57 14.53 16.14 -17.98
C TYR A 57 16.02 16.47 -17.88
N ASP A 58 16.85 15.44 -17.79
CA ASP A 58 18.29 15.59 -17.95
C ASP A 58 18.66 15.47 -19.44
N PRO A 59 19.13 16.55 -20.08
CA PRO A 59 19.56 16.50 -21.48
C PRO A 59 20.79 15.60 -21.71
N ALA A 60 21.53 15.21 -20.67
CA ALA A 60 22.68 14.32 -20.78
C ALA A 60 22.30 12.86 -21.05
N GLU A 61 21.11 12.42 -20.65
CA GLU A 61 20.61 11.06 -20.83
C GLU A 61 19.31 11.05 -21.66
N PRO A 62 19.40 11.33 -22.97
CA PRO A 62 18.23 11.55 -23.79
C PRO A 62 17.39 10.27 -23.91
N GLY A 63 16.20 10.34 -23.32
CA GLY A 63 15.21 9.27 -23.38
C GLY A 63 15.27 8.28 -22.22
N GLU A 64 16.09 8.48 -21.19
CA GLU A 64 15.97 7.74 -19.93
C GLU A 64 15.46 8.66 -18.83
N ILE A 65 14.43 8.20 -18.12
CA ILE A 65 13.87 8.90 -16.97
C ILE A 65 14.05 8.00 -15.75
N VAL A 66 14.96 8.41 -14.86
CA VAL A 66 15.09 7.79 -13.53
C VAL A 66 13.92 8.24 -12.67
N LEU A 67 13.18 7.28 -12.14
CA LEU A 67 12.00 7.54 -11.33
C LEU A 67 12.39 7.77 -9.87
N PRO A 68 11.73 8.70 -9.15
CA PRO A 68 12.03 8.98 -7.75
C PRO A 68 11.49 7.93 -6.79
N ASP A 69 10.63 7.03 -7.27
CA ASP A 69 10.01 5.94 -6.52
C ASP A 69 9.70 4.81 -7.50
N ASP A 70 9.43 3.62 -6.96
CA ASP A 70 9.04 2.45 -7.73
C ASP A 70 7.67 2.66 -8.40
N LEU A 71 7.55 2.37 -9.69
CA LEU A 71 6.31 2.52 -10.46
C LEU A 71 5.68 1.15 -10.76
N LEU A 72 4.59 0.83 -10.07
CA LEU A 72 3.84 -0.42 -10.21
C LEU A 72 3.02 -0.45 -11.50
N GLU A 73 2.35 0.66 -11.82
CA GLU A 73 1.48 0.78 -12.99
C GLU A 73 1.58 2.17 -13.60
N LEU A 74 1.98 2.22 -14.88
CA LEU A 74 1.99 3.45 -15.66
C LEU A 74 0.60 3.69 -16.25
N GLN A 75 0.01 4.87 -16.03
CA GLN A 75 -1.27 5.26 -16.62
C GLN A 75 -1.10 6.28 -17.75
N ALA A 76 -0.22 7.26 -17.58
CA ALA A 76 0.08 8.24 -18.62
C ALA A 76 1.43 8.91 -18.37
N ILE A 77 2.10 9.33 -19.44
CA ILE A 77 3.21 10.29 -19.40
C ILE A 77 2.85 11.46 -20.31
N LEU A 78 3.02 12.66 -19.80
CA LEU A 78 2.84 13.89 -20.58
C LEU A 78 4.15 14.68 -20.57
N ASP A 79 4.53 15.25 -21.72
CA ASP A 79 5.60 16.23 -21.85
C ASP A 79 5.05 17.57 -22.39
N GLN A 80 5.91 18.46 -22.88
CA GLN A 80 5.46 19.73 -23.46
C GLN A 80 4.65 19.57 -24.75
N SER A 81 4.83 18.48 -25.49
CA SER A 81 4.12 18.20 -26.73
C SER A 81 2.77 17.50 -26.49
N GLY A 82 2.57 16.91 -25.31
CA GLY A 82 1.32 16.27 -24.91
C GLY A 82 1.54 14.87 -24.35
N GLU A 83 0.56 13.98 -24.54
CA GLU A 83 0.65 12.59 -24.08
C GLU A 83 1.58 11.76 -24.98
N ILE A 84 2.49 11.01 -24.36
CA ILE A 84 3.44 10.14 -25.06
C ILE A 84 2.79 8.78 -25.32
N ASP A 85 2.81 8.31 -26.57
CA ASP A 85 2.32 6.98 -26.96
C ASP A 85 3.00 5.87 -26.15
N ALA A 86 2.19 5.02 -25.51
CA ALA A 86 2.65 3.87 -24.73
C ALA A 86 3.62 2.95 -25.50
N ARG A 87 3.52 2.87 -26.84
CA ARG A 87 4.45 2.09 -27.69
C ARG A 87 5.87 2.65 -27.70
N ARG A 88 6.05 3.93 -27.39
CA ARG A 88 7.37 4.56 -27.27
C ARG A 88 8.02 4.30 -25.92
N ILE A 89 7.26 3.82 -24.93
CA ILE A 89 7.69 3.72 -23.54
C ILE A 89 8.08 2.28 -23.22
N ARG A 90 9.30 2.09 -22.71
CA ARG A 90 9.80 0.84 -22.19
C ARG A 90 10.06 1.00 -20.70
N ARG A 91 9.47 0.12 -19.89
CA ARG A 91 9.65 0.07 -18.43
C ARG A 91 10.85 -0.81 -18.10
N LEU A 92 11.70 -0.34 -17.19
CA LEU A 92 12.85 -1.08 -16.69
C LEU A 92 12.78 -1.23 -15.16
N PRO A 93 13.01 -2.43 -14.60
CA PRO A 93 13.27 -3.69 -15.30
C PRO A 93 12.11 -4.15 -16.19
N GLN A 94 12.41 -4.91 -17.24
CA GLN A 94 11.41 -5.43 -18.18
C GLN A 94 10.66 -6.66 -17.66
N GLU A 95 11.09 -7.20 -16.53
CA GLU A 95 10.49 -8.38 -15.95
C GLU A 95 9.02 -8.10 -15.65
N ALA A 96 8.17 -8.99 -16.14
CA ALA A 96 6.75 -8.89 -15.88
C ALA A 96 6.52 -8.86 -14.36
N ASP A 97 5.68 -7.94 -13.91
CA ASP A 97 5.20 -7.82 -12.53
C ASP A 97 6.17 -7.18 -11.53
N GLN A 98 7.33 -6.73 -12.02
CA GLN A 98 8.23 -5.89 -11.24
C GLN A 98 7.87 -4.40 -11.40
N PRO A 99 8.03 -3.61 -10.33
CA PRO A 99 7.94 -2.16 -10.45
C PRO A 99 9.07 -1.63 -11.34
N ALA A 100 8.77 -0.58 -12.08
CA ALA A 100 9.76 0.11 -12.88
C ALA A 100 10.47 1.17 -12.03
N SER A 101 11.79 1.27 -12.16
CA SER A 101 12.60 2.36 -11.58
C SER A 101 13.13 3.31 -12.65
N VAL A 102 13.10 2.90 -13.92
CA VAL A 102 13.50 3.71 -15.07
C VAL A 102 12.47 3.55 -16.20
N LEU A 103 12.17 4.65 -16.89
CA LEU A 103 11.41 4.65 -18.13
C LEU A 103 12.31 5.06 -19.29
N GLN A 104 12.41 4.20 -20.29
CA GLN A 104 13.11 4.48 -21.54
C GLN A 104 12.10 4.89 -22.60
N ILE A 105 12.24 6.08 -23.17
CA ILE A 105 11.32 6.71 -24.12
C ILE A 105 12.00 6.85 -25.47
N HIS A 106 11.53 6.07 -26.44
CA HIS A 106 12.03 6.13 -27.81
C HIS A 106 11.68 7.48 -28.45
N GLY A 107 12.70 8.17 -28.97
CA GLY A 107 12.54 9.52 -29.54
C GLY A 107 12.63 10.66 -28.52
N GLY A 108 12.96 10.38 -27.25
CA GLY A 108 13.14 11.39 -26.21
C GLY A 108 11.85 12.03 -25.71
N ILE A 109 12.01 13.04 -24.85
CA ILE A 109 10.93 13.89 -24.31
C ILE A 109 11.23 15.37 -24.54
N GLU A 110 10.17 16.18 -24.64
CA GLU A 110 10.30 17.63 -24.73
C GLU A 110 10.09 18.29 -23.36
N GLY A 111 11.19 18.78 -22.77
CA GLY A 111 11.18 19.45 -21.46
C GLY A 111 10.80 18.50 -20.32
N ALA A 112 10.17 19.02 -19.26
CA ALA A 112 9.80 18.21 -18.10
C ALA A 112 8.65 17.24 -18.41
N ALA A 113 8.74 16.04 -17.85
CA ALA A 113 7.70 15.03 -17.95
C ALA A 113 6.80 15.01 -16.70
N THR A 114 5.53 14.68 -16.90
CA THR A 114 4.54 14.43 -15.85
C THR A 114 4.05 13.01 -15.97
N ILE A 115 4.34 12.19 -14.95
CA ILE A 115 4.03 10.76 -14.92
C ILE A 115 2.88 10.53 -13.97
N ARG A 116 1.77 10.00 -14.49
CA ARG A 116 0.62 9.56 -13.70
C ARG A 116 0.61 8.04 -13.62
N GLY A 117 0.44 7.52 -12.41
CA GLY A 117 0.43 6.07 -12.20
C GLY A 117 0.18 5.65 -10.76
N ILE A 118 0.35 4.35 -10.54
CA ILE A 118 0.37 3.73 -9.21
C ILE A 118 1.83 3.48 -8.85
N TRP A 119 2.24 4.07 -7.73
CA TRP A 119 3.60 4.07 -7.21
C TRP A 119 3.70 3.22 -5.95
N GLY A 120 4.89 2.68 -5.70
CA GLY A 120 5.22 1.79 -4.59
C GLY A 120 5.96 0.55 -5.07
N TRP A 121 6.27 -0.34 -4.16
CA TRP A 121 7.00 -1.57 -4.43
C TRP A 121 6.18 -2.79 -4.03
N HIS A 122 6.15 -3.78 -4.91
CA HIS A 122 5.58 -5.10 -4.66
C HIS A 122 6.28 -6.11 -5.58
N ASP A 123 6.72 -7.24 -5.05
CA ASP A 123 7.44 -8.27 -5.81
C ASP A 123 6.55 -9.04 -6.82
N ARG A 124 5.24 -9.06 -6.58
CA ARG A 124 4.21 -9.71 -7.42
C ARG A 124 2.98 -8.84 -7.68
N TRP A 125 3.15 -7.63 -8.23
CA TRP A 125 2.07 -6.62 -8.32
C TRP A 125 0.77 -7.13 -8.96
N LYS A 126 0.85 -7.94 -10.04
CA LYS A 126 -0.37 -8.49 -10.68
C LYS A 126 -1.23 -9.34 -9.75
N ASN A 127 -0.63 -9.93 -8.72
CA ASN A 127 -1.30 -10.80 -7.75
C ASN A 127 -1.47 -10.13 -6.38
N SER A 128 -1.20 -8.82 -6.25
CA SER A 128 -1.29 -8.12 -4.97
C SER A 128 -2.72 -7.78 -4.57
N TRP A 129 -3.70 -7.94 -5.47
CA TRP A 129 -5.11 -7.72 -5.19
C TRP A 129 -5.84 -9.05 -5.21
N ARG A 130 -6.46 -9.38 -4.09
CA ARG A 130 -7.19 -10.62 -3.89
C ARG A 130 -8.68 -10.33 -3.83
N ASP A 131 -9.48 -11.11 -4.55
CA ASP A 131 -10.94 -11.04 -4.45
C ASP A 131 -11.37 -11.40 -3.02
N SER A 132 -12.14 -10.52 -2.38
CA SER A 132 -12.71 -10.81 -1.06
C SER A 132 -13.84 -11.84 -1.12
N GLY A 133 -14.44 -12.05 -2.31
CA GLY A 133 -15.68 -12.79 -2.49
C GLY A 133 -16.94 -11.97 -2.21
N GLU A 134 -16.78 -10.70 -1.85
CA GLU A 134 -17.88 -9.78 -1.50
C GLU A 134 -18.14 -8.77 -2.61
N ARG A 135 -19.37 -8.24 -2.61
CA ARG A 135 -19.83 -7.23 -3.56
C ARG A 135 -20.62 -6.15 -2.84
N LEU A 136 -20.60 -4.94 -3.39
CA LEU A 136 -21.45 -3.86 -2.91
C LEU A 136 -22.94 -4.22 -2.99
N PHE A 137 -23.67 -4.18 -1.88
CA PHE A 137 -25.12 -4.41 -1.90
C PHE A 137 -25.92 -3.26 -2.48
N PHE A 138 -25.46 -2.04 -2.24
CA PHE A 138 -26.10 -0.80 -2.65
C PHE A 138 -25.06 0.12 -3.29
N GLN A 139 -25.52 1.21 -3.91
CA GLN A 139 -24.62 2.21 -4.46
C GLN A 139 -23.87 2.92 -3.32
N LEU A 140 -22.54 2.79 -3.30
CA LEU A 140 -21.70 3.44 -2.31
C LEU A 140 -21.41 4.87 -2.78
N GLN A 141 -21.90 5.88 -2.07
CA GLN A 141 -21.59 7.29 -2.35
C GLN A 141 -20.18 7.66 -1.86
N ALA A 142 -19.60 8.70 -2.44
CA ALA A 142 -18.26 9.19 -2.06
C ALA A 142 -18.18 9.64 -0.59
N THR A 143 -19.30 10.02 0.02
CA THR A 143 -19.39 10.50 1.41
C THR A 143 -19.63 9.40 2.44
N HIS A 144 -19.94 8.17 2.03
CA HIS A 144 -20.13 7.07 2.97
C HIS A 144 -18.82 6.70 3.65
N THR A 145 -18.86 6.49 4.97
CA THR A 145 -17.73 6.01 5.78
C THR A 145 -17.96 4.59 6.33
N THR A 146 -19.11 4.00 6.00
CA THR A 146 -19.49 2.65 6.41
C THR A 146 -19.93 1.84 5.21
N LEU A 147 -19.59 0.55 5.20
CA LEU A 147 -20.01 -0.42 4.18
C LEU A 147 -20.60 -1.65 4.86
N THR A 148 -21.78 -2.06 4.41
CA THR A 148 -22.35 -3.36 4.79
C THR A 148 -21.86 -4.43 3.82
N VAL A 149 -21.40 -5.57 4.37
CA VAL A 149 -20.94 -6.76 3.63
C VAL A 149 -21.78 -7.98 4.00
N ALA A 150 -21.78 -9.03 3.19
CA ALA A 150 -22.60 -10.21 3.46
C ALA A 150 -22.03 -11.00 4.63
N ASP A 151 -20.70 -11.12 4.68
CA ASP A 151 -19.98 -11.81 5.73
C ASP A 151 -18.60 -11.15 5.95
N ALA A 152 -18.38 -10.61 7.15
CA ALA A 152 -17.12 -9.98 7.53
C ALA A 152 -16.08 -10.99 8.04
N ASP A 153 -16.53 -12.10 8.63
CA ASP A 153 -15.70 -13.07 9.34
C ASP A 153 -15.35 -14.29 8.48
N GLY A 154 -16.01 -14.42 7.32
CA GLY A 154 -15.81 -15.50 6.36
C GLY A 154 -14.38 -15.63 5.83
N LYS A 155 -14.24 -16.47 4.81
CA LYS A 155 -12.96 -16.63 4.09
C LYS A 155 -12.93 -15.78 2.84
N ASP A 156 -11.77 -15.21 2.53
CA ASP A 156 -11.51 -14.63 1.21
C ASP A 156 -11.10 -15.71 0.17
N ALA A 157 -10.79 -15.29 -1.06
CA ALA A 157 -10.41 -16.22 -2.14
C ALA A 157 -9.12 -17.02 -1.87
N SER A 158 -8.28 -16.61 -0.91
CA SER A 158 -7.09 -17.37 -0.47
C SER A 158 -7.34 -18.24 0.75
N GLY A 159 -8.56 -18.22 1.29
CA GLY A 159 -8.93 -18.96 2.49
C GLY A 159 -8.57 -18.25 3.80
N ALA A 160 -8.09 -17.00 3.78
CA ALA A 160 -7.79 -16.24 4.99
C ALA A 160 -9.10 -15.81 5.67
N SER A 161 -9.13 -15.95 7.01
CA SER A 161 -10.25 -15.57 7.88
C SER A 161 -9.71 -14.93 9.16
N PRO A 162 -10.36 -13.88 9.70
CA PRO A 162 -11.55 -13.24 9.15
C PRO A 162 -11.25 -12.52 7.83
N ARG A 163 -12.25 -12.45 6.94
CA ARG A 163 -12.11 -11.94 5.57
C ARG A 163 -11.65 -10.50 5.57
N PHE A 164 -12.29 -9.67 6.37
CA PHE A 164 -11.93 -8.27 6.57
C PHE A 164 -11.26 -8.08 7.92
N GLN A 165 -10.21 -7.26 7.94
CA GLN A 165 -9.40 -7.02 9.14
C GLN A 165 -9.08 -5.53 9.26
N VAL A 166 -9.06 -5.03 10.50
CA VAL A 166 -8.65 -3.65 10.79
C VAL A 166 -7.23 -3.42 10.31
N GLY A 167 -7.03 -2.32 9.57
CA GLY A 167 -5.76 -1.98 8.92
C GLY A 167 -5.65 -2.47 7.47
N GLN A 168 -6.54 -3.32 6.95
CA GLN A 168 -6.48 -3.74 5.54
C GLN A 168 -6.81 -2.60 4.56
N LEU A 169 -6.07 -2.57 3.44
CA LEU A 169 -6.37 -1.73 2.28
C LEU A 169 -7.30 -2.50 1.34
N LEU A 170 -8.42 -1.88 0.97
CA LEU A 170 -9.37 -2.40 0.00
C LEU A 170 -9.30 -1.59 -1.29
N ARG A 171 -9.74 -2.19 -2.38
CA ARG A 171 -9.99 -1.52 -3.66
C ARG A 171 -11.40 -1.82 -4.15
N ILE A 172 -12.09 -0.76 -4.60
CA ILE A 172 -13.38 -0.85 -5.30
C ILE A 172 -13.27 0.04 -6.54
N GLY A 173 -13.31 -0.58 -7.72
CA GLY A 173 -12.99 0.12 -8.96
C GLY A 173 -11.57 0.71 -8.91
N SER A 174 -11.45 2.03 -9.09
CA SER A 174 -10.18 2.78 -9.02
C SER A 174 -9.91 3.42 -7.66
N GLU A 175 -10.78 3.23 -6.67
CA GLU A 175 -10.64 3.85 -5.35
C GLU A 175 -10.02 2.90 -4.34
N TYR A 176 -9.16 3.45 -3.47
CA TYR A 176 -8.61 2.75 -2.31
C TYR A 176 -9.30 3.18 -1.01
N LEU A 177 -9.56 2.21 -0.14
CA LEU A 177 -10.20 2.41 1.16
C LEU A 177 -9.40 1.70 2.25
N ARG A 178 -9.35 2.23 3.47
CA ARG A 178 -8.69 1.59 4.62
C ARG A 178 -9.72 1.24 5.67
N ILE A 179 -9.77 -0.03 6.09
CA ILE A 179 -10.63 -0.43 7.21
C ILE A 179 -10.02 0.07 8.51
N ILE A 180 -10.80 0.79 9.31
CA ILE A 180 -10.39 1.32 10.62
C ILE A 180 -11.15 0.67 11.78
N ASP A 181 -12.31 0.09 11.52
CA ASP A 181 -13.10 -0.62 12.52
C ASP A 181 -14.06 -1.62 11.85
N ILE A 182 -14.44 -2.68 12.57
CA ILE A 182 -15.30 -3.77 12.10
C ILE A 182 -16.33 -4.12 13.17
N ASP A 183 -17.60 -3.97 12.82
CA ASP A 183 -18.73 -4.52 13.57
C ASP A 183 -19.17 -5.82 12.89
N SER A 184 -18.58 -6.94 13.31
CA SER A 184 -18.84 -8.27 12.73
C SER A 184 -20.30 -8.70 12.90
N ALA A 185 -20.89 -8.42 14.07
CA ALA A 185 -22.29 -8.77 14.36
C ALA A 185 -23.27 -8.00 13.45
N GLY A 186 -23.01 -6.71 13.23
CA GLY A 186 -23.76 -5.86 12.31
C GLY A 186 -23.33 -6.00 10.84
N ARG A 187 -22.25 -6.74 10.55
CA ARG A 187 -21.61 -6.87 9.23
C ARG A 187 -21.26 -5.53 8.59
N ARG A 188 -20.74 -4.60 9.40
CA ARG A 188 -20.39 -3.25 8.98
C ARG A 188 -18.88 -3.04 9.08
N LEU A 189 -18.30 -2.53 7.99
CA LEU A 189 -16.94 -2.05 7.96
C LEU A 189 -16.95 -0.53 8.06
N THR A 190 -16.20 0.03 8.99
CA THR A 190 -15.92 1.47 9.04
C THR A 190 -14.59 1.74 8.34
N MET A 191 -14.57 2.74 7.46
CA MET A 191 -13.45 2.96 6.55
C MET A 191 -13.11 4.42 6.32
N LEU A 192 -11.83 4.64 6.03
CA LEU A 192 -11.35 5.86 5.38
C LEU A 192 -11.43 5.66 3.86
N ARG A 193 -11.99 6.65 3.17
CA ARG A 193 -12.17 6.65 1.71
C ARG A 193 -11.12 7.50 1.03
N GLY A 194 -10.91 7.25 -0.27
CA GLY A 194 -9.92 7.99 -1.06
C GLY A 194 -8.51 8.02 -0.45
N VAL A 195 -8.04 6.88 0.07
CA VAL A 195 -6.71 6.82 0.70
C VAL A 195 -5.60 6.68 -0.36
N ASN A 196 -4.35 6.93 0.05
CA ASN A 196 -3.17 6.81 -0.79
C ASN A 196 -3.26 7.56 -2.13
N GLY A 197 -3.90 8.73 -2.13
CA GLY A 197 -4.01 9.62 -3.30
C GLY A 197 -5.11 9.25 -4.29
N ALA A 198 -5.81 8.12 -4.11
CA ALA A 198 -6.99 7.80 -4.90
C ALA A 198 -8.15 8.74 -4.49
N PRO A 199 -8.93 9.31 -5.42
CA PRO A 199 -10.08 10.14 -5.06
C PRO A 199 -11.25 9.28 -4.55
N ALA A 200 -12.00 9.80 -3.57
CA ALA A 200 -13.26 9.18 -3.18
C ALA A 200 -14.31 9.34 -4.29
N SER A 201 -14.94 8.25 -4.72
CA SER A 201 -15.92 8.23 -5.80
C SER A 201 -17.16 7.41 -5.44
N ALA A 202 -18.24 7.65 -6.20
CA ALA A 202 -19.44 6.86 -6.11
C ALA A 202 -19.28 5.57 -6.92
N HIS A 203 -19.73 4.44 -6.35
CA HIS A 203 -19.61 3.11 -6.93
C HIS A 203 -20.99 2.48 -7.08
N PRO A 204 -21.37 1.99 -8.27
CA PRO A 204 -22.63 1.25 -8.44
C PRO A 204 -22.65 -0.02 -7.59
N SER A 205 -23.85 -0.52 -7.30
CA SER A 205 -24.00 -1.81 -6.61
C SER A 205 -23.39 -2.95 -7.45
N ARG A 206 -23.14 -4.08 -6.78
CA ARG A 206 -22.57 -5.33 -7.30
C ARG A 206 -21.10 -5.27 -7.74
N LEU A 207 -20.43 -4.12 -7.65
CA LEU A 207 -18.98 -4.06 -7.81
C LEU A 207 -18.30 -4.93 -6.75
N GLY A 208 -17.26 -5.64 -7.19
CA GLY A 208 -16.43 -6.47 -6.31
C GLY A 208 -15.57 -5.62 -5.39
N ILE A 209 -15.19 -6.22 -4.26
CA ILE A 209 -14.29 -5.63 -3.30
C ILE A 209 -13.00 -6.46 -3.31
N ASP A 210 -11.89 -5.83 -3.65
CA ASP A 210 -10.57 -6.48 -3.58
C ASP A 210 -9.86 -6.10 -2.29
N ILE A 211 -9.04 -7.01 -1.76
CA ILE A 211 -8.17 -6.81 -0.61
C ILE A 211 -6.72 -6.74 -1.11
N TYR A 212 -5.99 -5.71 -0.72
CA TYR A 212 -4.56 -5.64 -0.97
C TYR A 212 -3.81 -6.63 -0.07
N ALA A 213 -2.97 -7.46 -0.67
CA ALA A 213 -2.02 -8.31 0.01
C ALA A 213 -0.62 -7.69 -0.15
N PRO A 214 -0.01 -7.14 0.91
CA PRO A 214 1.38 -6.67 0.85
C PRO A 214 2.35 -7.85 0.68
N PRO A 215 3.62 -7.59 0.30
CA PRO A 215 4.63 -8.64 0.16
C PRO A 215 4.82 -9.41 1.47
N PRO A 216 4.68 -10.76 1.51
CA PRO A 216 4.67 -11.52 2.76
C PRO A 216 5.91 -11.32 3.63
N ALA A 217 7.09 -11.19 3.02
CA ALA A 217 8.34 -10.93 3.74
C ALA A 217 8.35 -9.56 4.44
N VAL A 218 7.69 -8.56 3.85
CA VAL A 218 7.58 -7.22 4.42
C VAL A 218 6.55 -7.22 5.57
N VAL A 219 5.46 -7.99 5.43
CA VAL A 219 4.50 -8.23 6.53
C VAL A 219 5.19 -8.87 7.73
N ASP A 220 5.95 -9.96 7.54
CA ASP A 220 6.69 -10.64 8.63
C ASP A 220 7.68 -9.69 9.32
N LEU A 221 8.44 -8.91 8.53
CA LEU A 221 9.36 -7.92 9.08
C LEU A 221 8.64 -6.82 9.87
N CYS A 222 7.49 -6.35 9.38
CA CYS A 222 6.66 -5.36 10.06
C CYS A 222 6.15 -5.89 11.41
N LEU A 223 5.68 -7.14 11.46
CA LEU A 223 5.17 -7.78 12.67
C LEU A 223 6.27 -7.93 13.72
N ARG A 224 7.45 -8.43 13.33
CA ARG A 224 8.61 -8.56 14.23
C ARG A 224 9.08 -7.22 14.78
N TYR A 225 9.12 -6.19 13.94
CA TYR A 225 9.53 -4.86 14.38
C TYR A 225 8.48 -4.24 15.31
N ALA A 226 7.18 -4.37 14.99
CA ALA A 226 6.11 -3.93 15.88
C ALA A 226 6.17 -4.64 17.24
N GLU A 227 6.48 -5.95 17.27
CA GLU A 227 6.67 -6.68 18.53
C GLU A 227 7.81 -6.09 19.37
N LEU A 228 8.94 -5.77 18.71
CA LEU A 228 10.09 -5.16 19.37
C LEU A 228 9.74 -3.79 19.98
N LEU A 229 8.94 -2.98 19.29
CA LEU A 229 8.50 -1.66 19.77
C LEU A 229 7.69 -1.74 21.07
N MET A 230 6.97 -2.83 21.30
CA MET A 230 6.13 -3.01 22.50
C MET A 230 6.92 -3.47 23.72
N ARG A 231 8.16 -3.94 23.56
CA ARG A 231 8.95 -4.44 24.69
C ARG A 231 9.39 -3.25 25.57
N PRO A 232 9.07 -3.24 26.87
CA PRO A 232 9.50 -2.15 27.75
C PRO A 232 11.03 -2.08 27.80
N GLY A 233 11.59 -0.89 27.58
CA GLY A 233 13.03 -0.65 27.56
C GLY A 233 13.76 -0.99 26.24
N SER A 234 13.05 -1.31 25.15
CA SER A 234 13.67 -1.54 23.84
C SER A 234 14.32 -0.30 23.22
N PHE A 235 14.06 0.89 23.77
CA PHE A 235 14.71 2.15 23.43
C PHE A 235 15.12 2.91 24.70
N VAL A 236 15.95 2.29 25.55
CA VAL A 236 16.72 3.10 26.51
C VAL A 236 17.76 3.86 25.68
N ASP A 237 17.69 5.19 25.70
CA ASP A 237 18.44 6.18 24.92
C ASP A 237 19.99 6.01 24.85
N GLU A 238 20.57 5.03 25.54
CA GLU A 238 22.02 4.80 25.58
C GLU A 238 22.52 3.72 24.60
N GLU A 239 21.66 2.83 24.13
CA GLU A 239 22.03 1.76 23.18
C GLU A 239 21.05 1.70 22.00
N ALA A 240 21.04 2.75 21.18
CA ALA A 240 20.60 2.59 19.80
C ALA A 240 21.40 1.40 19.20
N PRO A 241 20.74 0.33 18.72
CA PRO A 241 21.42 -0.87 18.26
C PRO A 241 22.47 -0.49 17.23
N GLU A 242 23.63 -1.17 17.23
CA GLU A 242 24.74 -0.95 16.30
C GLU A 242 24.32 -0.79 14.82
N LEU A 243 23.15 -1.33 14.47
CA LEU A 243 22.46 -1.14 13.19
C LEU A 243 22.17 0.34 12.83
N LEU A 244 21.91 1.22 13.82
CA LEU A 244 21.77 2.67 13.63
C LEU A 244 23.13 3.39 13.56
N ARG A 245 24.21 2.84 14.13
CA ARG A 245 25.56 3.43 14.05
C ARG A 245 26.20 3.28 12.67
N LEU A 246 25.84 2.23 11.91
CA LEU A 246 26.33 2.03 10.54
C LEU A 246 25.87 3.13 9.54
N ARG A 247 24.87 3.95 9.89
CA ARG A 247 24.46 5.12 9.08
C ARG A 247 25.38 6.35 9.20
N ARG A 248 26.31 6.42 10.18
CA ARG A 248 27.23 7.56 10.32
C ARG A 248 28.63 7.36 9.71
N LEU A 249 28.89 6.21 9.07
CA LEU A 249 30.20 5.90 8.49
C LEU A 249 30.26 5.90 6.95
N ARG A 250 29.22 6.41 6.27
CA ARG A 250 29.30 6.71 4.84
C ARG A 250 28.53 7.99 4.51
N LEU A 251 29.21 9.13 4.69
CA LEU A 251 29.20 10.30 3.81
C LEU A 251 30.61 10.91 3.88
#